data_AF-A0A091SY10-F1
#
_entry.id   AF-A0A091SY10-F1
#
_cell.length_a   1.000
_cell.length_b   1.000
_cell.length_c   1.000
_cell.angle_alpha   90.00
_cell.angle_beta   90.00
_cell.angle_gamma   90.00
#
_symmetry.space_group_name_H-M   'P 1'
#
loop_
_entity.id
_entity.type
_entity.pdbx_description
1 polymer ?
#
loop_
_entity_poly.entity_id
_entity_poly.type
_entity_poly.pdbx_seq_one_letter_code
_entity_poly.pdbx_strand_id
1 'polypeptide(L)' 'NGSKLKEGRFRLGIRKKFFTMRVVRHWSRLPREAVDAPSPEMFQARVE' A
#
# COMPACT_ATOMS: atom_id res chain seq x y z
N ASN A 1 -24.03 -13.97 -14.11
CA ASN A 1 -22.65 -13.73 -13.63
C ASN A 1 -22.17 -12.27 -13.60
N GLY A 2 -22.97 -11.26 -13.94
CA GLY A 2 -22.53 -9.86 -13.95
C GLY A 2 -22.59 -9.10 -12.60
N SER A 3 -23.44 -9.53 -11.66
CA SER A 3 -23.64 -8.86 -10.36
C SER A 3 -22.47 -9.05 -9.39
N LYS A 4 -21.90 -10.25 -9.31
CA LYS A 4 -20.74 -10.58 -8.45
C LYS A 4 -19.48 -9.77 -8.80
N LEU A 5 -19.28 -9.41 -10.07
CA LEU A 5 -18.14 -8.60 -10.50
C LEU A 5 -18.27 -7.13 -10.07
N LYS A 6 -19.48 -6.58 -10.07
CA LYS A 6 -19.74 -5.21 -9.58
C LYS A 6 -19.57 -5.15 -8.06
N GLU A 7 -20.06 -6.16 -7.35
CA GLU A 7 -19.90 -6.27 -5.91
C GLU A 7 -18.43 -6.45 -5.48
N GLY A 8 -17.66 -7.28 -6.21
CA GLY A 8 -16.22 -7.44 -5.99
C GLY A 8 -15.45 -6.14 -6.22
N ARG A 9 -15.77 -5.37 -7.28
CA ARG A 9 -15.18 -4.04 -7.51
C ARG A 9 -15.52 -3.05 -6.41
N PHE A 10 -16.76 -3.06 -5.92
CA PHE A 10 -17.20 -2.18 -4.84
C PHE A 10 -16.44 -2.49 -3.54
N ARG A 11 -16.36 -3.77 -3.14
CA ARG A 11 -15.59 -4.19 -1.97
C ARG A 11 -14.10 -3.86 -2.11
N LEU A 12 -13.52 -4.10 -3.29
CA LEU A 12 -12.12 -3.78 -3.56
C LEU A 12 -11.85 -2.27 -3.48
N GLY A 13 -12.73 -1.44 -4.05
CA GLY A 13 -12.62 0.01 -3.99
C GLY A 13 -12.63 0.55 -2.57
N ILE A 14 -13.53 0.04 -1.72
CA ILE A 14 -13.59 0.39 -0.29
C ILE A 14 -12.30 -0.02 0.43
N ARG A 15 -11.84 -1.26 0.22
CA ARG A 15 -10.62 -1.76 0.86
C ARG A 15 -9.39 -0.96 0.44
N LYS A 16 -9.31 -0.58 -0.84
CA LYS A 16 -8.23 0.24 -1.39
C LYS A 16 -8.23 1.64 -0.76
N LYS A 17 -9.40 2.31 -0.68
CA LYS A 17 -9.54 3.62 -0.04
C LYS A 17 -9.19 3.59 1.46
N PHE A 18 -9.63 2.55 2.17
CA PHE A 18 -9.33 2.38 3.59
C PHE A 18 -7.84 2.11 3.84
N PHE A 19 -7.21 1.30 2.98
CA PHE A 19 -5.78 1.03 3.06
C PHE A 19 -4.96 2.32 2.83
N THR A 20 -5.27 3.10 1.79
CA THR A 20 -4.61 4.39 1.55
C THR A 20 -4.74 5.31 2.75
N MET A 21 -5.92 5.40 3.37
CA MET A 21 -6.13 6.28 4.52
C MET A 21 -5.38 5.80 5.79
N ARG A 22 -5.31 4.48 6.02
CA ARG A 22 -4.48 3.88 7.08
C ARG A 22 -2.99 4.13 6.84
N VAL A 23 -2.54 3.93 5.61
CA VAL A 23 -1.16 4.17 5.20
C VAL A 23 -0.84 5.64 5.43
N VAL A 24 -1.58 6.59 4.85
CA VAL A 24 -1.33 8.03 5.04
C VAL A 24 -1.25 8.40 6.52
N ARG A 25 -2.22 7.95 7.35
CA ARG A 25 -2.22 8.23 8.80
C ARG A 25 -1.02 7.61 9.54
N HIS A 26 -0.57 6.44 9.11
CA HIS A 26 0.59 5.76 9.69
C HIS A 26 1.89 6.45 9.26
N TRP A 27 1.99 6.85 7.98
CA TRP A 27 3.09 7.60 7.42
C TRP A 27 3.24 8.99 8.05
N SER A 28 2.14 9.66 8.42
CA SER A 28 2.20 10.93 9.17
C SER A 28 2.81 10.79 10.57
N ARG A 29 2.90 9.56 11.10
CA ARG A 29 3.42 9.24 12.44
C ARG A 29 4.78 8.55 12.41
N LEU A 30 5.29 8.18 11.24
CA LEU A 30 6.62 7.62 11.12
C LEU A 30 7.66 8.76 11.19
N PRO A 31 8.76 8.58 11.94
CA PRO A 31 9.85 9.54 11.91
C PRO A 31 10.39 9.61 10.48
N ARG A 32 10.64 10.82 9.97
CA ARG A 32 11.16 11.05 8.62
C ARG A 32 12.40 10.20 8.30
N GLU A 33 13.23 9.90 9.31
CA GLU A 33 14.39 9.00 9.18
C GLU A 33 14.04 7.55 8.82
N ALA A 34 12.85 7.05 9.17
CA ALA A 34 12.41 5.72 8.73
C ALA A 34 11.85 5.72 7.29
N VAL A 35 11.57 6.90 6.74
CA VAL A 35 11.14 7.11 5.34
C VAL A 35 12.34 7.30 4.42
N ASP A 36 13.49 7.72 4.94
CA ASP A 36 14.80 7.67 4.29
C ASP A 36 15.46 6.27 4.36
N ALA A 37 14.64 5.22 4.46
CA ALA A 37 15.09 3.84 4.36
C ALA A 37 15.48 3.51 2.89
N PRO A 38 16.44 2.58 2.70
CA PRO A 38 17.42 2.64 1.63
C PRO A 38 16.81 2.50 0.24
N SER A 39 17.39 3.24 -0.71
CA SER A 39 17.10 3.20 -2.15
C SER A 39 16.90 1.75 -2.65
N PRO A 40 15.95 1.49 -3.58
CA PRO A 40 15.70 0.16 -4.15
C PRO A 40 16.94 -0.55 -4.72
N GLU A 41 18.04 0.16 -4.95
CA GLU A 41 19.35 -0.40 -5.27
C GLU A 41 19.92 -1.32 -4.18
N MET A 42 19.70 -1.04 -2.88
CA MET A 42 20.13 -1.93 -1.80
C MET A 42 19.28 -3.21 -1.72
N PHE A 43 18.06 -3.20 -2.26
CA PHE A 43 17.16 -4.36 -2.24
C PHE A 43 17.39 -5.31 -3.44
N GLN A 44 18.09 -4.85 -4.48
CA GLN A 44 18.48 -5.68 -5.64
C GLN A 44 19.75 -6.52 -5.38
N ALA A 45 20.44 -6.33 -4.25
CA ALA A 45 21.71 -7.00 -3.95
C ALA A 45 21.59 -8.47 -3.47
N ARG A 46 20.38 -9.07 -3.54
CA ARG A 46 20.18 -10.51 -3.28
C ARG A 46 19.25 -11.11 -4.33
N VAL A 47 19.77 -11.21 -5.55
CA VAL A 47 19.41 -12.26 -6.50
C VAL A 47 20.73 -12.92 -6.90
N GLU A 48 21.09 -13.97 -6.15
CA GLU A 48 21.86 -15.11 -6.67
C GLU A 48 20.86 -16.25 -6.92
#